data_AF-A0A4U0XVG1-F1
#
_entry.id   AF-A0A4U0XVG1-F1
#
_cell.length_a   1.000
_cell.length_b   1.000
_cell.length_c   1.000
_cell.angle_alpha   90.00
_cell.angle_beta   90.00
_cell.angle_gamma   90.00
#
_symmetry.space_group_name_H-M   'P 1'
#
loop_
_entity.id
_entity.type
_entity.pdbx_description
1 polymer ?
#
loop_
_entity_poly.entity_id
_entity_poly.type
_entity_poly.pdbx_seq_one_letter_code
_entity_poly.pdbx_strand_id
1 'polypeptide(L)'
;MNDVVELPAEANPLTGNILYHVLKSAASSDPQQIQTGTKQLQQWEKERGYYCLLQSAFIDKRLPVEIRYLAVIQLKNGIDKYWRKTATNAVSKEDKSVIRSRLLESGAYEQDHRLALQNALVMAKVVRFEYPHDWPDAITAIIDRLRTSTSSDATPLLLPRLLLVLLHVVKELSTGRLQRTKLSLHAVTPEIFAVLGRIYLAEVQNWMSWLQDNVNDEATAHRSIENSLLSIRILRRLLIAGYEFPNREKDIQQFWRIVSTHVEAFLGIISQQSSILQDQRYQLVEKHLLQLAKLHLTMSTTHPAAFVLLPDSLDLVRSYWKLVKSFGETFGSKEAVTSAVASATTSADGDADDDKPFLEKMSLKGLLIIRACLAMVFNPTKTFKYKHAEEKEEKAQAAQSIREGLLTEPFVREVMETIVTNFFVFRRSDLKEWEEEPEEWERREDGEGEGYEFSIRPCSEKVFLDLAINFKDIVVQPLLNVFYSVASPDNHDVLFKDSVYSAIGLAAQNVHQELDFDTFLSSTLVAEVQETRPGYNILRRRIAILLAQWISVEISEANRPLVYQIFQHLLDKADPLNDQV
;
A
#
# COMPACT_ATOMS: atom_id res chain seq x y z
N MET A 1 -30.85 -44.15 22.26
CA MET A 1 -30.02 -44.57 21.12
C MET A 1 -30.98 -44.97 20.01
N ASN A 2 -31.26 -44.04 19.09
CA ASN A 2 -31.90 -44.35 17.82
C ASN A 2 -30.82 -44.12 16.78
N ASP A 3 -30.20 -45.20 16.31
CA ASP A 3 -29.27 -45.17 15.20
C ASP A 3 -30.03 -44.76 13.94
N VAL A 4 -29.77 -43.54 13.48
CA VAL A 4 -30.16 -43.09 12.15
C VAL A 4 -29.19 -43.78 11.18
N VAL A 5 -29.69 -44.82 10.52
CA VAL A 5 -29.00 -45.53 9.45
C VAL A 5 -28.68 -44.55 8.32
N GLU A 6 -27.41 -44.22 8.14
CA GLU A 6 -26.91 -43.52 6.95
C GLU A 6 -27.08 -44.44 5.73
N LEU A 7 -27.92 -44.03 4.79
CA LEU A 7 -28.03 -44.69 3.48
C LEU A 7 -26.88 -44.24 2.57
N PRO A 8 -26.31 -45.15 1.74
CA PRO A 8 -25.23 -44.82 0.81
C PRO A 8 -25.64 -43.78 -0.24
N ALA A 9 -24.66 -42.99 -0.67
CA ALA A 9 -24.75 -41.76 -1.47
C ALA A 9 -25.42 -41.87 -2.87
N GLU A 10 -25.88 -43.04 -3.29
CA GLU A 10 -26.67 -43.20 -4.52
C GLU A 10 -28.15 -42.74 -4.36
N ALA A 11 -28.61 -42.44 -3.14
CA ALA A 11 -30.00 -42.14 -2.86
C ALA A 11 -30.45 -40.68 -3.08
N ASN A 12 -29.53 -39.71 -3.28
CA ASN A 12 -29.87 -38.29 -3.43
C ASN A 12 -29.40 -37.73 -4.78
N PRO A 13 -30.25 -37.76 -5.83
CA PRO A 13 -29.89 -37.22 -7.13
C PRO A 13 -29.66 -35.71 -7.04
N LEU A 14 -28.62 -35.22 -7.72
CA LEU A 14 -28.36 -33.78 -7.82
C LEU A 14 -29.51 -33.10 -8.57
N THR A 15 -30.35 -32.38 -7.82
CA THR A 15 -31.44 -31.55 -8.33
C THR A 15 -31.47 -30.22 -7.60
N GLY A 16 -32.12 -29.20 -8.18
CA GLY A 16 -32.17 -27.85 -7.57
C GLY A 16 -32.77 -27.85 -6.16
N ASN A 17 -33.86 -28.60 -5.94
CA ASN A 17 -34.53 -28.67 -4.64
C ASN A 17 -33.64 -29.36 -3.58
N ILE A 18 -33.01 -30.49 -3.94
CA ILE A 18 -32.15 -31.23 -3.02
C ILE A 18 -30.88 -30.42 -2.71
N LEU A 19 -30.30 -29.75 -3.72
CA LEU A 19 -29.17 -28.84 -3.50
C LEU A 19 -29.51 -27.73 -2.50
N TYR A 20 -30.69 -27.12 -2.61
CA TYR A 20 -31.15 -26.12 -1.65
C TYR A 20 -31.22 -26.68 -0.22
N HIS A 21 -31.81 -27.86 -0.03
CA HIS A 21 -31.87 -28.50 1.29
C HIS A 21 -30.48 -28.78 1.87
N VAL A 22 -29.54 -29.23 1.04
CA VAL A 22 -28.17 -29.51 1.45
C VAL A 22 -27.40 -28.22 1.77
N LEU A 23 -27.59 -27.15 0.99
CA LEU A 23 -27.01 -25.83 1.31
C LEU A 23 -27.58 -25.27 2.62
N LYS A 24 -28.88 -25.44 2.87
CA LYS A 24 -29.52 -25.06 4.13
C LYS A 24 -28.94 -25.85 5.32
N SER A 25 -28.72 -27.16 5.15
CA SER A 25 -28.07 -28.00 6.16
C SER A 25 -26.64 -27.55 6.43
N ALA A 26 -25.87 -27.26 5.38
CA ALA A 26 -24.48 -26.80 5.47
C ALA A 26 -24.33 -25.39 6.08
N ALA A 27 -25.38 -24.56 5.99
CA ALA A 27 -25.43 -23.23 6.59
C ALA A 27 -26.17 -23.19 7.96
N SER A 28 -26.49 -24.36 8.52
CA SER A 28 -27.19 -24.48 9.82
C SER A 28 -26.29 -24.08 10.99
N SER A 29 -26.89 -23.86 12.16
CA SER A 29 -26.16 -23.72 13.42
C SER A 29 -25.84 -25.07 14.10
N ASP A 30 -26.45 -26.16 13.62
CA ASP A 30 -26.22 -27.52 14.13
C ASP A 30 -24.94 -28.14 13.51
N PRO A 31 -23.92 -28.48 14.33
CA PRO A 31 -22.67 -29.07 13.85
C PRO A 31 -22.86 -30.36 13.02
N GLN A 32 -23.84 -31.20 13.35
CA GLN A 32 -24.08 -32.44 12.63
C GLN A 32 -24.66 -32.17 11.24
N GLN A 33 -25.56 -31.19 11.13
CA GLN A 33 -26.11 -30.74 9.85
C GLN A 33 -25.07 -30.05 8.98
N ILE A 34 -24.19 -29.24 9.58
CA ILE A 34 -23.06 -28.63 8.87
C ILE A 34 -22.15 -29.70 8.28
N GLN A 35 -21.74 -30.69 9.10
CA GLN A 35 -20.84 -31.75 8.67
C GLN A 35 -21.46 -32.59 7.54
N THR A 36 -22.71 -33.01 7.71
CA THR A 36 -23.42 -33.84 6.72
C THR A 36 -23.65 -33.08 5.41
N GLY A 37 -24.14 -31.83 5.50
CA GLY A 37 -24.34 -30.98 4.33
C GLY A 37 -23.04 -30.68 3.59
N THR A 38 -21.97 -30.38 4.31
CA THR A 38 -20.65 -30.11 3.71
C THR A 38 -20.08 -31.33 3.00
N LYS A 39 -20.18 -32.53 3.61
CA LYS A 39 -19.75 -33.78 2.96
C LYS A 39 -20.53 -34.04 1.67
N GLN A 40 -21.84 -33.80 1.67
CA GLN A 40 -22.67 -33.98 0.47
C GLN A 40 -22.29 -33.00 -0.64
N LEU A 41 -22.04 -31.72 -0.32
CA LEU A 41 -21.56 -30.72 -1.29
C LEU A 41 -20.21 -31.11 -1.88
N GLN A 42 -19.29 -31.64 -1.07
CA GLN A 42 -17.98 -32.12 -1.53
C GLN A 42 -18.09 -33.28 -2.50
N GLN A 43 -19.05 -34.19 -2.29
CA GLN A 43 -19.29 -35.30 -3.22
C GLN A 43 -19.79 -34.80 -4.58
N TRP A 44 -20.67 -33.80 -4.60
CA TRP A 44 -21.20 -33.22 -5.84
C TRP A 44 -20.25 -32.27 -6.57
N GLU A 45 -19.09 -31.90 -6.02
CA GLU A 45 -18.10 -31.06 -6.72
C GLU A 45 -17.73 -31.60 -8.11
N LYS A 46 -17.85 -32.92 -8.33
CA LYS A 46 -17.50 -33.58 -9.59
C LYS A 46 -18.70 -33.86 -10.51
N GLU A 47 -19.92 -33.62 -10.03
CA GLU A 47 -21.14 -33.92 -10.77
C GLU A 47 -21.45 -32.84 -11.82
N ARG A 48 -21.95 -33.27 -12.98
CA ARG A 48 -22.31 -32.35 -14.06
C ARG A 48 -23.48 -31.46 -13.63
N GLY A 49 -23.43 -30.18 -14.00
CA GLY A 49 -24.48 -29.21 -13.65
C GLY A 49 -24.46 -28.71 -12.20
N TYR A 50 -23.62 -29.26 -11.30
CA TYR A 50 -23.51 -28.81 -9.91
C TYR A 50 -23.24 -27.32 -9.80
N TYR A 51 -22.22 -26.83 -10.51
CA TYR A 51 -21.86 -25.41 -10.49
C TYR A 51 -22.92 -24.50 -11.14
N CYS A 52 -23.67 -24.99 -12.13
CA CYS A 52 -24.81 -24.26 -12.69
C CYS A 52 -25.97 -24.13 -11.69
N LEU A 53 -26.23 -25.19 -10.91
CA LEU A 53 -27.23 -25.17 -9.85
C LEU A 53 -26.81 -24.27 -8.68
N LEU A 54 -25.53 -24.27 -8.30
CA LEU A 54 -24.98 -23.30 -7.33
C LEU A 54 -25.17 -21.86 -7.79
N GLN A 55 -24.85 -21.56 -9.05
CA GLN A 55 -25.10 -20.22 -9.61
C GLN A 55 -26.59 -19.87 -9.61
N SER A 56 -27.46 -20.84 -9.90
CA SER A 56 -28.91 -20.63 -9.87
C SER A 56 -29.43 -20.34 -8.46
N ALA A 57 -28.92 -21.05 -7.44
CA ALA A 57 -29.21 -20.77 -6.04
C ALA A 57 -28.70 -19.39 -5.60
N PHE A 58 -27.50 -18.99 -6.04
CA PHE A 58 -26.99 -17.64 -5.80
C PHE A 58 -27.89 -16.55 -6.43
N ILE A 59 -28.36 -16.74 -7.66
CA ILE A 59 -29.17 -15.76 -8.39
C ILE A 59 -30.59 -15.64 -7.81
N ASP A 60 -31.14 -16.71 -7.23
CA ASP A 60 -32.51 -16.73 -6.73
C ASP A 60 -32.69 -15.87 -5.48
N LYS A 61 -33.21 -14.64 -5.68
CA LYS A 61 -33.48 -13.65 -4.63
C LYS A 61 -34.55 -14.10 -3.62
N ARG A 62 -35.27 -15.20 -3.87
CA ARG A 62 -36.23 -15.77 -2.92
C ARG A 62 -35.53 -16.57 -1.80
N LEU A 63 -34.26 -16.93 -1.99
CA LEU A 63 -33.50 -17.68 -1.01
C LEU A 63 -32.85 -16.74 0.03
N PRO A 64 -32.68 -17.19 1.29
CA PRO A 64 -31.94 -16.47 2.32
C PRO A 64 -30.52 -16.10 1.88
N VAL A 65 -30.04 -14.93 2.32
CA VAL A 65 -28.73 -14.39 1.93
C VAL A 65 -27.60 -15.34 2.28
N GLU A 66 -27.69 -16.04 3.41
CA GLU A 66 -26.69 -17.00 3.90
C GLU A 66 -26.53 -18.17 2.93
N ILE A 67 -27.65 -18.66 2.39
CA ILE A 67 -27.67 -19.77 1.42
C ILE A 67 -27.10 -19.31 0.07
N ARG A 68 -27.52 -18.12 -0.40
CA ARG A 68 -26.99 -17.51 -1.63
C ARG A 68 -25.48 -17.27 -1.52
N TYR A 69 -25.03 -16.84 -0.34
CA TYR A 69 -23.64 -16.57 -0.03
C TYR A 69 -22.81 -17.86 -0.04
N LEU A 70 -23.28 -18.91 0.64
CA LEU A 70 -22.62 -20.22 0.60
C LEU A 70 -22.55 -20.76 -0.84
N ALA A 71 -23.61 -20.59 -1.63
CA ALA A 71 -23.64 -21.07 -3.02
C ALA A 71 -22.60 -20.38 -3.91
N VAL A 72 -22.47 -19.05 -3.86
CA VAL A 72 -21.47 -18.31 -4.66
C VAL A 72 -20.04 -18.58 -4.16
N ILE A 73 -19.84 -18.81 -2.87
CA ILE A 73 -18.54 -19.23 -2.32
C ILE A 73 -18.13 -20.61 -2.85
N GLN A 74 -19.05 -21.59 -2.82
CA GLN A 74 -18.79 -22.93 -3.36
C GLN A 74 -18.52 -22.88 -4.87
N LEU A 75 -19.26 -22.04 -5.61
CA LEU A 75 -18.99 -21.79 -7.03
C LEU A 75 -17.56 -21.27 -7.24
N LYS A 76 -17.16 -20.22 -6.51
CA LYS A 76 -15.81 -19.65 -6.57
C LYS A 76 -14.72 -20.69 -6.32
N ASN A 77 -14.87 -21.50 -5.27
CA ASN A 77 -13.93 -22.56 -4.95
C ASN A 77 -13.84 -23.61 -6.08
N GLY A 78 -14.98 -23.91 -6.69
CA GLY A 78 -15.06 -24.76 -7.88
C GLY A 78 -14.29 -24.20 -9.08
N ILE A 79 -14.33 -22.88 -9.30
CA ILE A 79 -13.55 -22.25 -10.38
C ILE A 79 -12.05 -22.49 -10.17
N ASP A 80 -11.55 -22.35 -8.94
CA ASP A 80 -10.13 -22.53 -8.64
C ASP A 80 -9.65 -23.98 -8.85
N LYS A 81 -10.49 -24.95 -8.51
CA LYS A 81 -10.18 -26.38 -8.57
C LYS A 81 -10.41 -27.00 -9.95
N TYR A 82 -11.55 -26.76 -10.58
CA TYR A 82 -12.07 -27.58 -11.69
C TYR A 82 -12.27 -26.81 -13.00
N TRP A 83 -11.97 -25.51 -13.06
CA TRP A 83 -12.22 -24.72 -14.27
C TRP A 83 -11.19 -24.92 -15.38
N ARG A 84 -9.94 -25.23 -15.05
CA ARG A 84 -8.90 -25.43 -16.07
C ARG A 84 -9.24 -26.66 -16.92
N LYS A 85 -9.03 -26.56 -18.25
CA LYS A 85 -9.24 -27.68 -19.19
C LYS A 85 -8.43 -28.93 -18.82
N THR A 86 -7.30 -28.76 -18.13
CA THR A 86 -6.40 -29.82 -17.67
C THR A 86 -6.75 -30.36 -16.28
N ALA A 87 -7.74 -29.80 -15.59
CA ALA A 87 -8.13 -30.28 -14.27
C ALA A 87 -8.79 -31.66 -14.35
N THR A 88 -8.52 -32.51 -13.38
CA THR A 88 -9.26 -33.76 -13.18
C THR A 88 -10.71 -33.44 -12.83
N ASN A 89 -11.68 -33.98 -13.56
CA ASN A 89 -13.11 -33.63 -13.46
C ASN A 89 -13.39 -32.16 -13.83
N ALA A 90 -12.76 -31.69 -14.91
CA ALA A 90 -12.98 -30.34 -15.39
C ALA A 90 -14.47 -30.07 -15.70
N VAL A 91 -14.93 -28.86 -15.37
CA VAL A 91 -16.30 -28.42 -15.67
C VAL A 91 -16.55 -28.50 -17.19
N SER A 92 -17.70 -29.07 -17.57
CA SER A 92 -18.07 -29.29 -18.97
C SER A 92 -18.18 -27.97 -19.75
N LYS A 93 -17.97 -28.02 -21.07
CA LYS A 93 -18.05 -26.81 -21.92
C LYS A 93 -19.44 -26.19 -21.89
N GLU A 94 -20.49 -27.01 -21.82
CA GLU A 94 -21.88 -26.55 -21.75
C GLU A 94 -22.14 -25.83 -20.44
N ASP A 95 -21.74 -26.41 -19.30
CA ASP A 95 -21.91 -25.80 -17.97
C ASP A 95 -21.15 -24.47 -17.87
N LYS A 96 -19.91 -24.44 -18.39
CA LYS A 96 -19.12 -23.20 -18.48
C LYS A 96 -19.85 -22.12 -19.27
N SER A 97 -20.44 -22.48 -20.40
CA SER A 97 -21.21 -21.53 -21.22
C SER A 97 -22.39 -20.94 -20.47
N VAL A 98 -23.18 -21.78 -19.79
CA VAL A 98 -24.31 -21.35 -18.95
C VAL A 98 -23.87 -20.43 -17.82
N ILE A 99 -22.76 -20.77 -17.15
CA ILE A 99 -22.23 -19.96 -16.06
C ILE A 99 -21.84 -18.57 -16.59
N ARG A 100 -21.05 -18.51 -17.67
CA ARG A 100 -20.57 -17.26 -18.28
C ARG A 100 -21.69 -16.34 -18.69
N SER A 101 -22.73 -16.87 -19.35
CA SER A 101 -23.84 -16.05 -19.85
C SER A 101 -24.65 -15.35 -18.75
N ARG A 102 -24.47 -15.74 -17.49
CA ARG A 102 -25.20 -15.19 -16.33
C ARG A 102 -24.32 -14.36 -15.38
N LEU A 103 -22.99 -14.46 -15.47
CA LEU A 103 -22.07 -13.85 -14.50
C LEU A 103 -22.18 -12.32 -14.43
N LEU A 104 -22.23 -11.64 -15.58
CA LEU A 104 -22.28 -10.18 -15.60
C LEU A 104 -23.59 -9.65 -15.00
N GLU A 105 -24.74 -10.14 -15.49
CA GLU A 105 -26.07 -9.70 -15.03
C GLU A 105 -26.32 -10.01 -13.55
N SER A 106 -25.89 -11.18 -13.09
CA SER A 106 -26.10 -11.59 -11.70
C SER A 106 -25.35 -10.72 -10.70
N GLY A 107 -24.22 -10.14 -11.07
CA GLY A 107 -23.51 -9.15 -10.25
C GLY A 107 -24.03 -7.73 -10.41
N ALA A 108 -24.42 -7.35 -11.63
CA ALA A 108 -24.83 -5.98 -11.98
C ALA A 108 -26.06 -5.49 -11.21
N TYR A 109 -26.98 -6.40 -10.87
CA TYR A 109 -28.25 -6.09 -10.19
C TYR A 109 -28.36 -6.68 -8.77
N GLU A 110 -27.23 -7.06 -8.17
CA GLU A 110 -27.20 -7.59 -6.81
C GLU A 110 -27.26 -6.46 -5.76
N GLN A 111 -28.16 -6.59 -4.79
CA GLN A 111 -28.37 -5.57 -3.76
C GLN A 111 -27.38 -5.72 -2.60
N ASP A 112 -27.08 -6.95 -2.18
CA ASP A 112 -26.13 -7.20 -1.08
C ASP A 112 -24.68 -7.05 -1.60
N HIS A 113 -23.91 -6.15 -0.99
CA HIS A 113 -22.52 -5.90 -1.40
C HIS A 113 -21.64 -7.15 -1.31
N ARG A 114 -21.83 -7.99 -0.28
CA ARG A 114 -21.01 -9.19 -0.06
C ARG A 114 -21.25 -10.22 -1.16
N LEU A 115 -22.50 -10.38 -1.59
CA LEU A 115 -22.86 -11.24 -2.72
C LEU A 115 -22.30 -10.71 -4.06
N ALA A 116 -22.45 -9.41 -4.30
CA ALA A 116 -21.90 -8.76 -5.49
C ALA A 116 -20.37 -8.93 -5.58
N LEU A 117 -19.67 -8.77 -4.44
CA LEU A 117 -18.23 -8.99 -4.32
C LEU A 117 -17.83 -10.42 -4.66
N GLN A 118 -18.52 -11.43 -4.11
CA GLN A 118 -18.21 -12.83 -4.45
C GLN A 118 -18.45 -13.12 -5.93
N ASN A 119 -19.52 -12.60 -6.54
CA ASN A 119 -19.74 -12.77 -7.98
C ASN A 119 -18.65 -12.06 -8.82
N ALA A 120 -18.23 -10.85 -8.44
CA ALA A 120 -17.12 -10.15 -9.08
C ALA A 120 -15.82 -10.97 -9.04
N LEU A 121 -15.53 -11.61 -7.90
CA LEU A 121 -14.37 -12.51 -7.75
C LEU A 121 -14.49 -13.77 -8.62
N VAL A 122 -15.68 -14.38 -8.71
CA VAL A 122 -15.94 -15.53 -9.61
C VAL A 122 -15.69 -15.11 -11.05
N MET A 123 -16.29 -13.99 -11.49
CA MET A 123 -16.13 -13.50 -12.86
C MET A 123 -14.67 -13.19 -13.19
N ALA A 124 -13.95 -12.54 -12.29
CA ALA A 124 -12.53 -12.22 -12.47
C ALA A 124 -11.66 -13.48 -12.65
N LYS A 125 -11.90 -14.54 -11.85
CA LYS A 125 -11.20 -15.82 -12.00
C LYS A 125 -11.51 -16.50 -13.33
N VAL A 126 -12.78 -16.51 -13.75
CA VAL A 126 -13.17 -17.08 -15.04
C VAL A 126 -12.53 -16.31 -16.20
N VAL A 127 -12.55 -14.98 -16.17
CA VAL A 127 -11.88 -14.11 -17.15
C VAL A 127 -10.39 -14.43 -17.22
N ARG A 128 -9.70 -14.58 -16.09
CA ARG A 128 -8.26 -14.94 -16.07
C ARG A 128 -7.95 -16.25 -16.81
N PHE A 129 -8.85 -17.23 -16.76
CA PHE A 129 -8.65 -18.52 -17.42
C PHE A 129 -9.00 -18.51 -18.90
N GLU A 130 -10.02 -17.75 -19.30
CA GLU A 130 -10.66 -17.90 -20.60
C GLU A 130 -10.47 -16.70 -21.54
N TYR A 131 -10.22 -15.50 -21.00
CA TYR A 131 -9.90 -14.33 -21.82
C TYR A 131 -8.45 -14.42 -22.35
N PRO A 132 -8.18 -14.06 -23.62
CA PRO A 132 -9.13 -13.56 -24.64
C PRO A 132 -9.70 -14.63 -25.59
N HIS A 133 -9.38 -15.92 -25.41
CA HIS A 133 -9.62 -16.92 -26.46
C HIS A 133 -10.98 -17.61 -26.35
N ASP A 134 -11.28 -18.14 -25.16
CA ASP A 134 -12.50 -18.91 -24.92
C ASP A 134 -13.69 -17.98 -24.58
N TRP A 135 -13.42 -16.78 -24.07
CA TRP A 135 -14.42 -15.74 -23.75
C TRP A 135 -13.96 -14.34 -24.21
N PRO A 136 -13.94 -14.07 -25.53
CA PRO A 136 -13.35 -12.84 -26.09
C PRO A 136 -14.12 -11.57 -25.76
N ASP A 137 -15.44 -11.66 -25.62
CA ASP A 137 -16.37 -10.54 -25.40
C ASP A 137 -16.56 -10.16 -23.92
N ALA A 138 -15.88 -10.87 -23.00
CA ALA A 138 -16.08 -10.67 -21.55
C ALA A 138 -15.84 -9.22 -21.10
N ILE A 139 -14.76 -8.61 -21.59
CA ILE A 139 -14.37 -7.24 -21.22
C ILE A 139 -15.21 -6.20 -21.97
N THR A 140 -15.46 -6.41 -23.27
CA THR A 140 -16.29 -5.50 -24.07
C THR A 140 -17.71 -5.42 -23.52
N ALA A 141 -18.29 -6.54 -23.08
CA ALA A 141 -19.60 -6.57 -22.43
C ALA A 141 -19.66 -5.73 -21.14
N ILE A 142 -18.60 -5.74 -20.31
CA ILE A 142 -18.51 -4.88 -19.12
C ILE A 142 -18.43 -3.41 -19.54
N ILE A 143 -17.60 -3.08 -20.54
CA ILE A 143 -17.41 -1.71 -21.03
C ILE A 143 -18.72 -1.12 -21.56
N ASP A 144 -19.46 -1.87 -22.37
CA ASP A 144 -20.74 -1.42 -22.92
C ASP A 144 -21.79 -1.19 -21.83
N ARG A 145 -21.78 -2.03 -20.78
CA ARG A 145 -22.64 -1.83 -19.62
C ARG A 145 -22.24 -0.64 -18.76
N LEU A 146 -20.94 -0.34 -18.66
CA LEU A 146 -20.47 0.87 -17.98
C LEU A 146 -20.95 2.12 -18.71
N ARG A 147 -20.85 2.16 -20.04
CA ARG A 147 -21.34 3.28 -20.87
C ARG A 147 -22.84 3.54 -20.69
N THR A 148 -23.63 2.48 -20.57
CA THR A 148 -25.08 2.60 -20.36
C THR A 148 -25.45 2.92 -18.90
N SER A 149 -24.59 2.60 -17.94
CA SER A 149 -24.83 2.88 -16.52
C SER A 149 -24.70 4.35 -16.12
N THR A 150 -24.12 5.19 -16.98
CA THR A 150 -23.95 6.63 -16.76
C THR A 150 -25.06 7.47 -17.39
N SER A 151 -26.06 6.85 -18.05
CA SER A 151 -27.20 7.59 -18.59
C SER A 151 -28.13 8.05 -17.46
N SER A 152 -28.86 9.15 -17.68
CA SER A 152 -29.76 9.73 -16.67
C SER A 152 -30.88 8.77 -16.22
N ASP A 153 -31.26 7.82 -17.08
CA ASP A 153 -32.32 6.82 -16.81
C ASP A 153 -31.78 5.52 -16.19
N ALA A 154 -30.46 5.42 -15.97
CA ALA A 154 -29.84 4.21 -15.47
C ALA A 154 -30.20 3.94 -14.00
N THR A 155 -30.32 2.66 -13.63
CA THR A 155 -30.47 2.26 -12.23
C THR A 155 -29.24 2.68 -11.43
N PRO A 156 -29.35 3.47 -10.34
CA PRO A 156 -28.18 4.00 -9.63
C PRO A 156 -27.22 2.95 -9.05
N LEU A 157 -27.73 1.74 -8.79
CA LEU A 157 -26.95 0.61 -8.31
C LEU A 157 -26.02 0.01 -9.40
N LEU A 158 -26.32 0.22 -10.68
CA LEU A 158 -25.64 -0.46 -11.79
C LEU A 158 -24.16 -0.07 -11.88
N LEU A 159 -23.87 1.23 -11.86
CA LEU A 159 -22.50 1.75 -11.96
C LEU A 159 -21.56 1.19 -10.87
N PRO A 160 -21.86 1.30 -9.56
CA PRO A 160 -20.96 0.77 -8.53
C PRO A 160 -20.76 -0.74 -8.62
N ARG A 161 -21.76 -1.51 -9.11
CA ARG A 161 -21.64 -2.96 -9.31
C ARG A 161 -20.73 -3.32 -10.48
N LEU A 162 -20.85 -2.59 -11.59
CA LEU A 162 -19.98 -2.79 -12.75
C LEU A 162 -18.54 -2.35 -12.47
N LEU A 163 -18.35 -1.25 -11.74
CA LEU A 163 -17.02 -0.83 -11.26
C LEU A 163 -16.41 -1.89 -10.34
N LEU A 164 -17.18 -2.50 -9.44
CA LEU A 164 -16.71 -3.59 -8.58
C LEU A 164 -16.28 -4.82 -9.41
N VAL A 165 -17.08 -5.24 -10.38
CA VAL A 165 -16.73 -6.33 -11.31
C VAL A 165 -15.44 -6.01 -12.05
N LEU A 166 -15.35 -4.83 -12.66
CA LEU A 166 -14.19 -4.41 -13.42
C LEU A 166 -12.93 -4.31 -12.54
N LEU A 167 -13.05 -3.82 -11.30
CA LEU A 167 -11.95 -3.78 -10.34
C LEU A 167 -11.34 -5.16 -10.11
N HIS A 168 -12.17 -6.17 -9.85
CA HIS A 168 -11.66 -7.52 -9.62
C HIS A 168 -11.11 -8.15 -10.90
N VAL A 169 -11.75 -7.94 -12.05
CA VAL A 169 -11.23 -8.40 -13.35
C VAL A 169 -9.85 -7.80 -13.63
N VAL A 170 -9.69 -6.49 -13.49
CA VAL A 170 -8.39 -5.82 -13.69
C VAL A 170 -7.36 -6.29 -12.66
N LYS A 171 -7.74 -6.47 -11.39
CA LYS A 171 -6.84 -6.98 -10.34
C LYS A 171 -6.35 -8.40 -10.64
N GLU A 172 -7.22 -9.28 -11.15
CA GLU A 172 -6.83 -10.61 -11.60
C GLU A 172 -5.94 -10.58 -12.84
N LEU A 173 -6.25 -9.75 -13.84
CA LEU A 173 -5.42 -9.67 -15.05
C LEU A 173 -4.05 -9.02 -14.78
N SER A 174 -3.97 -7.99 -13.92
CA SER A 174 -2.73 -7.27 -13.62
C SER A 174 -1.71 -8.11 -12.86
N THR A 175 -2.15 -9.16 -12.14
CA THR A 175 -1.24 -10.11 -11.45
C THR A 175 -0.80 -11.27 -12.36
N GLY A 176 -1.25 -11.29 -13.62
CA GLY A 176 -0.87 -12.28 -14.61
C GLY A 176 0.62 -12.18 -14.96
N ARG A 177 1.43 -13.18 -14.56
CA ARG A 177 2.87 -13.22 -14.87
C ARG A 177 3.16 -13.68 -16.30
N LEU A 178 2.25 -14.42 -16.92
CA LEU A 178 2.40 -14.94 -18.28
C LEU A 178 2.33 -13.82 -19.31
N GLN A 179 3.27 -13.81 -20.27
CA GLN A 179 3.34 -12.80 -21.33
C GLN A 179 2.02 -12.64 -22.09
N ARG A 180 1.34 -13.76 -22.36
CA ARG A 180 0.03 -13.76 -23.02
C ARG A 180 -1.00 -12.94 -22.25
N THR A 181 -1.09 -13.12 -20.92
CA THR A 181 -2.04 -12.39 -20.07
C THR A 181 -1.71 -10.89 -20.04
N LYS A 182 -0.42 -10.54 -19.98
CA LYS A 182 0.03 -9.13 -20.07
C LYS A 182 -0.39 -8.49 -21.39
N LEU A 183 -0.10 -9.15 -22.52
CA LEU A 183 -0.50 -8.66 -23.85
C LEU A 183 -2.01 -8.49 -23.98
N SER A 184 -2.79 -9.42 -23.42
CA SER A 184 -4.25 -9.32 -23.42
C SER A 184 -4.75 -8.13 -22.60
N LEU A 185 -4.15 -7.85 -21.43
CA LEU A 185 -4.47 -6.66 -20.65
C LEU A 185 -4.07 -5.37 -21.41
N HIS A 186 -2.87 -5.32 -21.99
CA HIS A 186 -2.41 -4.16 -22.76
C HIS A 186 -3.38 -3.83 -23.91
N ALA A 187 -3.89 -4.85 -24.61
CA ALA A 187 -4.78 -4.66 -25.75
C ALA A 187 -6.13 -3.98 -25.38
N VAL A 188 -6.69 -4.26 -24.21
CA VAL A 188 -7.97 -3.68 -23.77
C VAL A 188 -7.82 -2.43 -22.91
N THR A 189 -6.63 -2.18 -22.38
CA THR A 189 -6.39 -1.08 -21.44
C THR A 189 -6.83 0.28 -22.00
N PRO A 190 -6.53 0.67 -23.26
CA PRO A 190 -6.93 1.98 -23.78
C PRO A 190 -8.45 2.22 -23.76
N GLU A 191 -9.25 1.22 -24.13
CA GLU A 191 -10.70 1.35 -24.15
C GLU A 191 -11.29 1.43 -22.73
N ILE A 192 -10.79 0.59 -21.82
CA ILE A 192 -11.19 0.65 -20.40
C ILE A 192 -10.82 2.01 -19.80
N PHE A 193 -9.59 2.48 -20.06
CA PHE A 193 -9.09 3.76 -19.60
C PHE A 193 -9.95 4.92 -20.10
N ALA A 194 -10.30 4.94 -21.39
CA ALA A 194 -11.14 6.00 -21.96
C ALA A 194 -12.52 6.10 -21.30
N VAL A 195 -13.17 4.97 -21.03
CA VAL A 195 -14.48 4.95 -20.35
C VAL A 195 -14.35 5.31 -18.88
N LEU A 196 -13.42 4.68 -18.15
CA LEU A 196 -13.24 4.94 -16.71
C LEU A 196 -12.72 6.34 -16.42
N GLY A 197 -11.85 6.90 -17.27
CA GLY A 197 -11.34 8.26 -17.13
C GLY A 197 -12.49 9.27 -17.18
N ARG A 198 -13.43 9.11 -18.11
CA ARG A 198 -14.64 9.95 -18.19
C ARG A 198 -15.52 9.81 -16.96
N ILE A 199 -15.76 8.58 -16.50
CA ILE A 199 -16.57 8.31 -15.29
C ILE A 199 -15.91 8.97 -14.07
N TYR A 200 -14.60 8.75 -13.88
CA TYR A 200 -13.86 9.33 -12.77
C TYR A 200 -13.95 10.86 -12.76
N LEU A 201 -13.69 11.51 -13.89
CA LEU A 201 -13.71 12.97 -13.97
C LEU A 201 -15.11 13.54 -13.73
N ALA A 202 -16.15 12.94 -14.32
CA ALA A 202 -17.52 13.37 -14.10
C ALA A 202 -17.93 13.25 -12.63
N GLU A 203 -17.62 12.12 -11.99
CA GLU A 203 -17.95 11.90 -10.58
C GLU A 203 -17.14 12.84 -9.67
N VAL A 204 -15.84 13.03 -9.92
CA VAL A 204 -15.03 14.00 -9.16
C VAL A 204 -15.59 15.41 -9.27
N GLN A 205 -15.95 15.84 -10.46
CA GLN A 205 -16.56 17.15 -10.66
C GLN A 205 -17.87 17.30 -9.90
N ASN A 206 -18.73 16.26 -9.92
CA ASN A 206 -20.02 16.26 -9.23
C ASN A 206 -19.88 16.42 -7.72
N TRP A 207 -19.00 15.66 -7.07
CA TRP A 207 -18.87 15.77 -5.61
C TRP A 207 -18.01 16.95 -5.17
N MET A 208 -17.06 17.43 -6.00
CA MET A 208 -16.32 18.66 -5.72
C MET A 208 -17.26 19.88 -5.71
N SER A 209 -18.16 20.02 -6.70
CA SER A 209 -19.12 21.13 -6.72
C SER A 209 -20.08 21.03 -5.55
N TRP A 210 -20.51 19.81 -5.21
CA TRP A 210 -21.37 19.57 -4.06
C TRP A 210 -20.73 20.03 -2.74
N LEU A 211 -19.44 19.73 -2.52
CA LEU A 211 -18.70 20.16 -1.33
C LEU A 211 -18.54 21.69 -1.25
N GLN A 212 -18.60 22.40 -2.37
CA GLN A 212 -18.53 23.86 -2.43
C GLN A 212 -19.89 24.53 -2.21
N ASP A 213 -20.94 23.95 -2.79
CA ASP A 213 -22.28 24.56 -2.87
C ASP A 213 -23.24 24.15 -1.73
N ASN A 214 -22.84 23.22 -0.84
CA ASN A 214 -23.66 22.72 0.29
C ASN A 214 -25.09 22.31 -0.13
N VAL A 215 -25.22 21.60 -1.25
CA VAL A 215 -26.54 21.19 -1.79
C VAL A 215 -27.14 20.02 -0.99
N ASN A 216 -28.46 19.99 -0.80
CA ASN A 216 -29.16 19.04 0.08
C ASN A 216 -29.23 17.55 -0.39
N ASP A 217 -28.47 17.11 -1.40
CA ASP A 217 -28.44 15.68 -1.83
C ASP A 217 -27.14 14.96 -1.42
N GLU A 218 -26.99 14.76 -0.11
CA GLU A 218 -25.82 14.10 0.47
C GLU A 218 -25.63 12.65 -0.01
N ALA A 219 -26.72 11.94 -0.32
CA ALA A 219 -26.67 10.54 -0.74
C ALA A 219 -26.09 10.40 -2.15
N THR A 220 -26.43 11.31 -3.06
CA THR A 220 -25.85 11.34 -4.41
C THR A 220 -24.38 11.75 -4.36
N ALA A 221 -24.02 12.73 -3.55
CA ALA A 221 -22.63 13.13 -3.36
C ALA A 221 -21.78 11.98 -2.80
N HIS A 222 -22.26 11.29 -1.76
CA HIS A 222 -21.58 10.14 -1.19
C HIS A 222 -21.33 9.04 -2.23
N ARG A 223 -22.37 8.68 -3.00
CA ARG A 223 -22.25 7.67 -4.06
C ARG A 223 -21.26 8.10 -5.14
N SER A 224 -21.26 9.38 -5.50
CA SER A 224 -20.34 9.93 -6.49
C SER A 224 -18.88 9.83 -6.02
N ILE A 225 -18.61 10.15 -4.76
CA ILE A 225 -17.29 9.94 -4.12
C ILE A 225 -16.91 8.45 -4.16
N GLU A 226 -17.80 7.53 -3.79
CA GLU A 226 -17.51 6.10 -3.83
C GLU A 226 -17.22 5.58 -5.25
N ASN A 227 -17.99 6.04 -6.24
CA ASN A 227 -17.82 5.69 -7.65
C ASN A 227 -16.48 6.20 -8.20
N SER A 228 -16.10 7.46 -7.91
CA SER A 228 -14.79 7.98 -8.30
C SER A 228 -13.66 7.23 -7.59
N LEU A 229 -13.87 6.81 -6.33
CA LEU A 229 -12.87 6.06 -5.57
C LEU A 229 -12.62 4.67 -6.17
N LEU A 230 -13.69 3.96 -6.55
CA LEU A 230 -13.56 2.69 -7.28
C LEU A 230 -12.88 2.92 -8.63
N SER A 231 -13.26 3.96 -9.35
CA SER A 231 -12.68 4.29 -10.67
C SER A 231 -11.17 4.53 -10.57
N ILE A 232 -10.70 5.34 -9.62
CA ILE A 232 -9.26 5.60 -9.45
C ILE A 232 -8.48 4.36 -8.97
N ARG A 233 -9.10 3.47 -8.19
CA ARG A 233 -8.50 2.18 -7.80
C ARG A 233 -8.22 1.27 -9.00
N ILE A 234 -9.11 1.31 -10.00
CA ILE A 234 -8.97 0.58 -11.26
C ILE A 234 -7.95 1.28 -12.16
N LEU A 235 -8.11 2.58 -12.40
CA LEU A 235 -7.21 3.39 -13.24
C LEU A 235 -5.76 3.28 -12.77
N ARG A 236 -5.51 3.34 -11.45
CA ARG A 236 -4.17 3.11 -10.90
C ARG A 236 -3.55 1.80 -11.36
N ARG A 237 -4.32 0.70 -11.40
CA ARG A 237 -3.80 -0.60 -11.85
C ARG A 237 -3.53 -0.62 -13.34
N LEU A 238 -4.41 -0.02 -14.11
CA LEU A 238 -4.28 0.08 -15.57
C LEU A 238 -3.07 0.91 -15.99
N LEU A 239 -2.84 2.06 -15.35
CA LEU A 239 -1.69 2.92 -15.63
C LEU A 239 -0.35 2.21 -15.38
N ILE A 240 -0.30 1.34 -14.37
CA ILE A 240 0.92 0.62 -14.00
C ILE A 240 1.10 -0.67 -14.81
N ALA A 241 0.06 -1.50 -14.94
CA ALA A 241 0.17 -2.84 -15.53
C ALA A 241 -0.32 -2.94 -16.98
N GLY A 242 -1.06 -1.95 -17.46
CA GLY A 242 -1.67 -1.94 -18.79
C GLY A 242 -0.87 -1.20 -19.87
N TYR A 243 0.12 -0.39 -19.47
CA TYR A 243 0.99 0.34 -20.39
C TYR A 243 2.45 -0.03 -20.11
N GLU A 244 3.19 -0.39 -21.18
CA GLU A 244 4.63 -0.66 -21.08
C GLU A 244 5.43 0.65 -20.97
N PHE A 245 5.00 1.70 -21.66
CA PHE A 245 5.63 3.03 -21.65
C PHE A 245 4.57 4.13 -21.42
N PRO A 246 4.08 4.30 -20.17
CA PRO A 246 2.98 5.23 -19.87
C PRO A 246 3.24 6.67 -20.30
N ASN A 247 4.51 7.13 -20.26
CA ASN A 247 4.92 8.48 -20.63
C ASN A 247 4.78 8.77 -22.13
N ARG A 248 4.64 7.76 -22.99
CA ARG A 248 4.51 7.96 -24.44
C ARG A 248 3.06 8.20 -24.89
N GLU A 249 2.10 7.85 -24.05
CA GLU A 249 0.68 7.93 -24.36
C GLU A 249 0.11 9.31 -23.99
N LYS A 250 -0.43 10.04 -24.97
CA LYS A 250 -0.94 11.42 -24.77
C LYS A 250 -2.08 11.48 -23.76
N ASP A 251 -3.00 10.52 -23.83
CA ASP A 251 -4.15 10.46 -22.93
C ASP A 251 -3.69 10.23 -21.47
N ILE A 252 -2.61 9.47 -21.27
CA ILE A 252 -2.01 9.25 -19.95
C ILE A 252 -1.29 10.50 -19.46
N GLN A 253 -0.55 11.20 -20.31
CA GLN A 253 0.06 12.49 -19.96
C GLN A 253 -0.99 13.52 -19.52
N GLN A 254 -2.11 13.62 -20.25
CA GLN A 254 -3.20 14.54 -19.91
C GLN A 254 -3.87 14.14 -18.59
N PHE A 255 -4.20 12.87 -18.41
CA PHE A 255 -4.82 12.39 -17.18
C PHE A 255 -3.88 12.55 -15.98
N TRP A 256 -2.58 12.32 -16.16
CA TRP A 256 -1.56 12.54 -15.13
C TRP A 256 -1.57 13.97 -14.62
N ARG A 257 -1.59 14.97 -15.51
CA ARG A 257 -1.74 16.38 -15.12
C ARG A 257 -2.97 16.61 -14.26
N ILE A 258 -4.11 16.06 -14.67
CA ILE A 258 -5.38 16.23 -13.94
C ILE A 258 -5.31 15.60 -12.55
N VAL A 259 -4.81 14.38 -12.43
CA VAL A 259 -4.71 13.74 -11.10
C VAL A 259 -3.66 14.40 -10.20
N SER A 260 -2.61 14.97 -10.78
CA SER A 260 -1.64 15.79 -10.04
C SER A 260 -2.29 17.06 -9.48
N THR A 261 -3.12 17.78 -10.24
CA THR A 261 -3.85 18.94 -9.72
C THR A 261 -4.91 18.54 -8.70
N HIS A 262 -5.51 17.36 -8.83
CA HIS A 262 -6.45 16.84 -7.84
C HIS A 262 -5.79 16.60 -6.47
N VAL A 263 -4.49 16.26 -6.40
CA VAL A 263 -3.79 16.13 -5.10
C VAL A 263 -3.84 17.44 -4.33
N GLU A 264 -3.49 18.55 -4.96
CA GLU A 264 -3.48 19.87 -4.31
C GLU A 264 -4.90 20.33 -3.97
N ALA A 265 -5.86 20.13 -4.88
CA ALA A 265 -7.26 20.47 -4.64
C ALA A 265 -7.86 19.70 -3.45
N PHE A 266 -7.64 18.39 -3.40
CA PHE A 266 -8.15 17.55 -2.31
C PHE A 266 -7.46 17.85 -0.98
N LEU A 267 -6.14 18.11 -0.96
CA LEU A 267 -5.45 18.55 0.24
C LEU A 267 -6.00 19.88 0.76
N GLY A 268 -6.33 20.81 -0.13
CA GLY A 268 -6.97 22.08 0.21
C GLY A 268 -8.35 21.89 0.87
N ILE A 269 -9.15 20.95 0.37
CA ILE A 269 -10.45 20.60 0.98
C ILE A 269 -10.26 20.05 2.40
N ILE A 270 -9.30 19.15 2.61
CA ILE A 270 -9.03 18.55 3.92
C ILE A 270 -8.48 19.59 4.91
N SER A 271 -7.58 20.47 4.48
CA SER A 271 -6.96 21.45 5.37
C SER A 271 -7.90 22.56 5.85
N GLN A 272 -8.91 22.92 5.05
CA GLN A 272 -9.89 23.97 5.40
C GLN A 272 -10.94 23.52 6.43
N GLN A 273 -11.09 22.22 6.68
CA GLN A 273 -12.21 21.66 7.47
C GLN A 273 -11.72 20.87 8.70
N SER A 274 -10.56 21.23 9.24
CA SER A 274 -9.86 20.54 10.34
C SER A 274 -10.66 20.41 11.65
N SER A 275 -11.80 21.08 11.78
CA SER A 275 -12.71 20.97 12.93
C SER A 275 -13.83 19.92 12.77
N ILE A 276 -14.01 19.29 11.60
CA ILE A 276 -15.10 18.33 11.30
C ILE A 276 -14.55 16.93 10.90
N LEU A 277 -13.43 16.51 11.50
CA LEU A 277 -12.74 15.23 11.22
C LEU A 277 -13.56 13.95 11.47
N GLN A 278 -14.85 14.06 11.81
CA GLN A 278 -15.76 12.92 12.00
C GLN A 278 -16.72 12.69 10.83
N ASP A 279 -16.71 13.55 9.81
CA ASP A 279 -17.55 13.34 8.63
C ASP A 279 -16.96 12.26 7.71
N GLN A 280 -17.74 11.21 7.47
CA GLN A 280 -17.40 10.09 6.60
C GLN A 280 -16.98 10.54 5.19
N ARG A 281 -17.48 11.70 4.71
CA ARG A 281 -17.14 12.25 3.39
C ARG A 281 -15.67 12.68 3.30
N TYR A 282 -15.14 13.37 4.31
CA TYR A 282 -13.74 13.78 4.32
C TYR A 282 -12.80 12.57 4.43
N GLN A 283 -13.19 11.53 5.17
CA GLN A 283 -12.46 10.25 5.19
C GLN A 283 -12.42 9.59 3.80
N LEU A 284 -13.47 9.72 2.99
CA LEU A 284 -13.47 9.24 1.61
C LEU A 284 -12.55 10.09 0.70
N VAL A 285 -12.44 11.40 0.94
CA VAL A 285 -11.49 12.27 0.24
C VAL A 285 -10.05 11.94 0.62
N GLU A 286 -9.77 11.66 1.90
CA GLU A 286 -8.48 11.12 2.35
C GLU A 286 -8.15 9.79 1.65
N LYS A 287 -9.13 8.89 1.53
CA LYS A 287 -8.98 7.64 0.78
C LYS A 287 -8.66 7.88 -0.70
N HIS A 288 -9.19 8.94 -1.33
CA HIS A 288 -8.81 9.34 -2.69
C HIS A 288 -7.35 9.77 -2.75
N LEU A 289 -6.93 10.68 -1.87
CA LEU A 289 -5.55 11.15 -1.77
C LEU A 289 -4.57 9.98 -1.60
N LEU A 290 -4.92 9.00 -0.76
CA LEU A 290 -4.13 7.78 -0.61
C LEU A 290 -4.06 6.94 -1.89
N GLN A 291 -5.12 6.85 -2.68
CA GLN A 291 -5.04 6.15 -3.98
C GLN A 291 -4.15 6.90 -4.98
N LEU A 292 -4.21 8.23 -5.00
CA LEU A 292 -3.34 9.06 -5.84
C LEU A 292 -1.86 8.95 -5.42
N ALA A 293 -1.57 9.07 -4.13
CA ALA A 293 -0.22 8.88 -3.60
C ALA A 293 0.33 7.47 -3.88
N LYS A 294 -0.51 6.44 -3.73
CA LYS A 294 -0.14 5.08 -4.11
C LYS A 294 0.08 4.96 -5.64
N LEU A 295 -0.67 5.66 -6.49
CA LEU A 295 -0.41 5.70 -7.94
C LEU A 295 0.96 6.32 -8.23
N HIS A 296 1.24 7.49 -7.68
CA HIS A 296 2.49 8.22 -7.90
C HIS A 296 3.70 7.42 -7.44
N LEU A 297 3.65 6.84 -6.23
CA LEU A 297 4.70 5.96 -5.72
C LEU A 297 4.88 4.69 -6.56
N THR A 298 3.78 4.04 -6.98
CA THR A 298 3.90 2.83 -7.80
C THR A 298 4.49 3.16 -9.16
N MET A 299 4.16 4.31 -9.75
CA MET A 299 4.73 4.78 -11.01
C MET A 299 6.23 5.07 -10.86
N SER A 300 6.64 5.76 -9.80
CA SER A 300 8.05 6.10 -9.56
C SER A 300 8.94 4.89 -9.29
N THR A 301 8.39 3.80 -8.77
CA THR A 301 9.13 2.56 -8.47
C THR A 301 9.06 1.54 -9.60
N THR A 302 7.91 1.39 -10.26
CA THR A 302 7.71 0.40 -11.34
C THR A 302 8.19 0.91 -12.69
N HIS A 303 7.92 2.19 -12.99
CA HIS A 303 8.26 2.84 -14.25
C HIS A 303 9.02 4.16 -14.01
N PRO A 304 10.21 4.11 -13.36
CA PRO A 304 10.89 5.31 -12.86
C PRO A 304 11.15 6.38 -13.93
N ALA A 305 11.61 5.98 -15.13
CA ALA A 305 11.80 6.92 -16.24
C ALA A 305 10.48 7.52 -16.74
N ALA A 306 9.43 6.71 -16.84
CA ALA A 306 8.13 7.22 -17.26
C ALA A 306 7.56 8.20 -16.23
N PHE A 307 7.70 7.92 -14.92
CA PHE A 307 7.30 8.83 -13.86
C PHE A 307 7.92 10.22 -14.04
N VAL A 308 9.24 10.30 -14.22
CA VAL A 308 9.94 11.59 -14.38
C VAL A 308 9.54 12.31 -15.66
N LEU A 309 9.35 11.57 -16.76
CA LEU A 309 9.01 12.12 -18.07
C LEU A 309 7.52 12.46 -18.23
N LEU A 310 6.66 11.99 -17.32
CA LEU A 310 5.28 12.44 -17.26
C LEU A 310 5.23 13.92 -16.83
N PRO A 311 4.26 14.71 -17.34
CA PRO A 311 4.25 16.14 -17.11
C PRO A 311 4.19 16.51 -15.62
N ASP A 312 4.91 17.56 -15.25
CA ASP A 312 4.82 18.20 -13.93
C ASP A 312 5.18 17.26 -12.74
N SER A 313 5.80 16.11 -13.01
CA SER A 313 6.09 15.10 -11.99
C SER A 313 7.14 15.56 -10.98
N LEU A 314 8.14 16.34 -11.39
CA LEU A 314 9.10 16.90 -10.44
C LEU A 314 8.46 17.95 -9.52
N ASP A 315 7.50 18.73 -10.03
CA ASP A 315 6.72 19.66 -9.20
C ASP A 315 5.83 18.90 -8.22
N LEU A 316 5.23 17.80 -8.65
CA LEU A 316 4.51 16.89 -7.77
C LEU A 316 5.40 16.34 -6.65
N VAL A 317 6.66 15.95 -6.94
CA VAL A 317 7.62 15.54 -5.88
C VAL A 317 7.86 16.68 -4.89
N ARG A 318 8.02 17.92 -5.36
CA ARG A 318 8.17 19.10 -4.48
C ARG A 318 6.92 19.35 -3.65
N SER A 319 5.72 19.16 -4.20
CA SER A 319 4.46 19.27 -3.44
C SER A 319 4.35 18.19 -2.36
N TYR A 320 4.76 16.95 -2.64
CA TYR A 320 4.90 15.92 -1.59
C TYR A 320 5.93 16.30 -0.53
N TRP A 321 7.08 16.86 -0.93
CA TRP A 321 8.09 17.31 0.03
C TRP A 321 7.58 18.43 0.94
N LYS A 322 6.82 19.40 0.42
CA LYS A 322 6.18 20.44 1.24
C LYS A 322 5.26 19.85 2.31
N LEU A 323 4.49 18.83 1.94
CA LEU A 323 3.63 18.10 2.88
C LEU A 323 4.46 17.38 3.95
N VAL A 324 5.51 16.66 3.53
CA VAL A 324 6.44 15.97 4.45
C VAL A 324 7.05 16.98 5.44
N LYS A 325 7.59 18.09 4.94
CA LYS A 325 8.20 19.13 5.76
C LYS A 325 7.22 19.69 6.80
N SER A 326 6.00 20.06 6.37
CA SER A 326 4.96 20.57 7.27
C SER A 326 4.54 19.53 8.32
N PHE A 327 4.46 18.25 7.95
CA PHE A 327 4.20 17.19 8.92
C PHE A 327 5.33 17.04 9.94
N GLY A 328 6.59 17.20 9.51
CA GLY A 328 7.78 17.17 10.37
C GLY A 328 7.72 18.14 11.54
N GLU A 329 7.16 19.34 11.35
CA GLU A 329 6.98 20.36 12.41
C GLU A 329 6.08 19.89 13.56
N THR A 330 5.19 18.92 13.29
CA THR A 330 4.24 18.37 14.27
C THR A 330 4.55 16.92 14.67
N PHE A 331 5.56 16.30 14.07
CA PHE A 331 5.84 14.85 14.20
C PHE A 331 6.09 14.41 15.65
N GLY A 332 6.80 15.23 16.44
CA GLY A 332 7.06 14.99 17.86
C GLY A 332 6.05 15.60 18.84
N SER A 333 4.97 16.23 18.35
CA SER A 333 4.01 16.94 19.19
C SER A 333 3.06 15.99 19.92
N LYS A 334 2.46 16.44 21.04
CA LYS A 334 1.49 15.63 21.81
C LYS A 334 0.23 15.26 21.00
N GLU A 335 -0.14 16.08 20.02
CA GLU A 335 -1.34 15.92 19.20
C GLU A 335 -1.16 14.85 18.11
N ALA A 336 0.04 14.74 17.54
CA ALA A 336 0.37 13.64 16.62
C ALA A 336 0.34 12.27 17.36
N VAL A 337 0.77 12.27 18.63
CA VAL A 337 0.78 11.06 19.49
C VAL A 337 -0.64 10.59 19.84
N THR A 338 -1.57 11.48 20.18
CA THR A 338 -2.95 11.09 20.48
C THR A 338 -3.69 10.58 19.25
N SER A 339 -3.41 11.14 18.06
CA SER A 339 -4.01 10.67 16.81
C SER A 339 -3.52 9.26 16.43
N ALA A 340 -2.21 8.97 16.58
CA ALA A 340 -1.65 7.65 16.32
C ALA A 340 -2.20 6.56 17.27
N VAL A 341 -2.39 6.89 18.55
CA VAL A 341 -2.95 5.94 19.53
C VAL A 341 -4.44 5.67 19.30
N ALA A 342 -5.21 6.68 18.86
CA ALA A 342 -6.64 6.50 18.58
C ALA A 342 -6.89 5.66 17.32
N SER A 343 -6.03 5.79 16.30
CA SER A 343 -6.18 5.10 15.02
C SER A 343 -5.85 3.60 15.08
N ALA A 344 -5.06 3.15 16.06
CA ALA A 344 -4.77 1.73 16.35
C ALA A 344 -5.98 0.90 16.83
N THR A 345 -7.14 1.52 17.12
CA THR A 345 -8.31 0.82 17.66
C THR A 345 -9.42 0.54 16.64
N THR A 346 -9.22 0.89 15.36
CA THR A 346 -10.30 0.87 14.35
C THR A 346 -9.83 0.43 12.96
N SER A 347 -9.71 -0.88 12.73
CA SER A 347 -10.06 -1.46 11.42
C SER A 347 -10.14 -3.00 11.43
N ALA A 348 -11.06 -3.55 10.61
CA ALA A 348 -11.37 -4.97 10.49
C ALA A 348 -11.09 -5.52 9.07
N ASP A 349 -10.28 -4.82 8.28
CA ASP A 349 -10.13 -5.04 6.83
C ASP A 349 -8.68 -5.32 6.40
N GLY A 350 -7.93 -6.14 7.16
CA GLY A 350 -6.80 -6.95 6.67
C GLY A 350 -5.59 -6.26 6.00
N ASP A 351 -5.57 -4.95 5.81
CA ASP A 351 -4.42 -4.15 5.40
C ASP A 351 -3.79 -3.59 6.69
N ALA A 352 -2.64 -4.12 7.11
CA ALA A 352 -1.88 -3.66 8.29
C ALA A 352 -1.43 -2.17 8.23
N ASP A 353 -1.76 -1.46 7.15
CA ASP A 353 -1.47 -0.05 6.89
C ASP A 353 -2.65 0.86 7.32
N ASP A 354 -3.75 0.34 7.88
CA ASP A 354 -4.95 1.14 8.16
C ASP A 354 -4.90 1.94 9.48
N ASP A 355 -4.04 1.59 10.42
CA ASP A 355 -4.02 2.13 11.79
C ASP A 355 -3.23 3.44 11.97
N LYS A 356 -2.60 3.96 10.90
CA LYS A 356 -1.82 5.22 10.97
C LYS A 356 -2.67 6.47 10.68
N PRO A 357 -2.32 7.65 11.21
CA PRO A 357 -2.94 8.90 10.80
C PRO A 357 -2.76 9.18 9.31
N PHE A 358 -3.76 9.81 8.68
CA PHE A 358 -3.74 10.13 7.24
C PHE A 358 -2.48 10.89 6.80
N LEU A 359 -2.09 11.93 7.54
CA LEU A 359 -0.91 12.74 7.25
C LEU A 359 0.39 11.94 7.36
N GLU A 360 0.48 10.98 8.28
CA GLU A 360 1.65 10.08 8.39
C GLU A 360 1.76 9.20 7.14
N LYS A 361 0.64 8.60 6.70
CA LYS A 361 0.62 7.79 5.47
C LYS A 361 1.05 8.60 4.25
N MET A 362 0.52 9.82 4.11
CA MET A 362 0.86 10.70 2.98
C MET A 362 2.33 11.13 3.00
N SER A 363 2.85 11.51 4.16
CA SER A 363 4.26 11.89 4.33
C SER A 363 5.20 10.72 4.03
N LEU A 364 4.84 9.50 4.45
CA LEU A 364 5.62 8.30 4.12
C LEU A 364 5.66 8.05 2.62
N LYS A 365 4.53 8.19 1.91
CA LYS A 365 4.53 8.09 0.43
C LYS A 365 5.39 9.19 -0.20
N GLY A 366 5.39 10.40 0.35
CA GLY A 366 6.26 11.49 -0.09
C GLY A 366 7.75 11.15 0.03
N LEU A 367 8.19 10.68 1.20
CA LEU A 367 9.57 10.25 1.44
C LEU A 367 9.98 9.10 0.51
N LEU A 368 9.11 8.11 0.32
CA LEU A 368 9.36 6.99 -0.58
C LEU A 368 9.46 7.42 -2.05
N ILE A 369 8.70 8.42 -2.49
CA ILE A 369 8.81 9.00 -3.83
C ILE A 369 10.17 9.70 -4.00
N ILE A 370 10.63 10.47 -3.00
CA ILE A 370 11.95 11.11 -3.02
C ILE A 370 13.05 10.04 -3.11
N ARG A 371 12.95 8.98 -2.29
CA ARG A 371 13.87 7.83 -2.35
C ARG A 371 13.85 7.15 -3.72
N ALA A 372 12.68 6.98 -4.33
CA ALA A 372 12.58 6.40 -5.68
C ALA A 372 13.31 7.26 -6.73
N CYS A 373 13.24 8.60 -6.62
CA CYS A 373 14.02 9.50 -7.48
C CYS A 373 15.54 9.36 -7.24
N LEU A 374 15.99 9.28 -5.97
CA LEU A 374 17.40 9.04 -5.64
C LEU A 374 17.89 7.70 -6.18
N ALA A 375 17.13 6.63 -5.93
CA ALA A 375 17.43 5.29 -6.41
C ALA A 375 17.50 5.23 -7.94
N MET A 376 16.62 5.94 -8.64
CA MET A 376 16.68 6.02 -10.10
C MET A 376 18.02 6.60 -10.61
N VAL A 377 18.58 7.60 -9.92
CA VAL A 377 19.80 8.27 -10.35
C VAL A 377 21.07 7.52 -9.94
N PHE A 378 21.10 7.01 -8.71
CA PHE A 378 22.32 6.49 -8.08
C PHE A 378 22.35 4.97 -7.96
N ASN A 379 21.19 4.32 -7.90
CA ASN A 379 21.03 2.86 -7.81
C ASN A 379 20.15 2.29 -8.95
N PRO A 380 20.39 2.65 -10.23
CA PRO A 380 19.48 2.29 -11.31
C PRO A 380 19.41 0.76 -11.50
N THR A 381 18.19 0.24 -11.64
CA THR A 381 17.95 -1.18 -11.91
C THR A 381 18.70 -1.63 -13.16
N LYS A 382 19.68 -2.52 -12.98
CA LYS A 382 20.51 -3.07 -14.06
C LYS A 382 19.63 -3.87 -15.02
N THR A 383 19.31 -3.29 -16.16
CA THR A 383 18.51 -3.95 -17.21
C THR A 383 19.47 -4.65 -18.17
N PHE A 384 19.45 -5.99 -18.19
CA PHE A 384 20.40 -6.79 -18.98
C PHE A 384 20.22 -6.63 -20.51
N LYS A 385 19.03 -6.26 -20.98
CA LYS A 385 18.75 -5.93 -22.38
C LYS A 385 17.64 -4.88 -22.47
N TYR A 386 17.95 -3.74 -23.09
CA TYR A 386 16.94 -2.79 -23.55
C TYR A 386 16.32 -3.35 -24.83
N LYS A 387 14.97 -3.34 -24.92
CA LYS A 387 14.32 -3.75 -26.18
C LYS A 387 14.48 -2.67 -27.24
N HIS A 388 14.51 -1.40 -26.83
CA HIS A 388 14.61 -0.24 -27.72
C HIS A 388 15.69 0.76 -27.26
N ALA A 389 16.37 1.41 -28.22
CA ALA A 389 17.37 2.46 -27.94
C ALA A 389 16.74 3.68 -27.23
N GLU A 390 15.50 3.98 -27.58
CA GLU A 390 14.69 5.04 -26.98
C GLU A 390 14.55 4.88 -25.45
N GLU A 391 14.40 3.65 -24.94
CA GLU A 391 14.31 3.41 -23.48
C GLU A 391 15.58 3.82 -22.74
N LYS A 392 16.74 3.64 -23.37
CA LYS A 392 18.02 4.02 -22.79
C LYS A 392 18.15 5.55 -22.75
N GLU A 393 17.71 6.21 -23.82
CA GLU A 393 17.69 7.68 -23.92
C GLU A 393 16.72 8.29 -22.91
N GLU A 394 15.49 7.78 -22.82
CA GLU A 394 14.48 8.20 -21.84
C GLU A 394 15.00 8.05 -20.40
N LYS A 395 15.65 6.94 -20.06
CA LYS A 395 16.28 6.77 -18.74
C LYS A 395 17.37 7.79 -18.46
N ALA A 396 18.22 8.08 -19.46
CA ALA A 396 19.29 9.06 -19.31
C ALA A 396 18.73 10.48 -19.15
N GLN A 397 17.75 10.85 -19.98
CA GLN A 397 17.04 12.11 -19.91
C GLN A 397 16.38 12.30 -18.54
N ALA A 398 15.63 11.30 -18.07
CA ALA A 398 14.96 11.34 -16.78
C ALA A 398 15.96 11.45 -15.61
N ALA A 399 17.08 10.71 -15.65
CA ALA A 399 18.12 10.83 -14.63
C ALA A 399 18.75 12.23 -14.63
N GLN A 400 18.97 12.82 -15.81
CA GLN A 400 19.45 14.20 -15.94
C GLN A 400 18.43 15.21 -15.38
N SER A 401 17.14 15.05 -15.70
CA SER A 401 16.07 15.92 -15.18
C SER A 401 15.98 15.87 -13.65
N ILE A 402 16.17 14.71 -13.03
CA ILE A 402 16.23 14.62 -11.55
C ILE A 402 17.45 15.38 -11.02
N ARG A 403 18.65 15.17 -11.60
CA ARG A 403 19.89 15.80 -11.13
C ARG A 403 19.83 17.33 -11.21
N GLU A 404 19.38 17.86 -12.34
CA GLU A 404 19.37 19.30 -12.60
C GLU A 404 18.14 19.99 -12.00
N GLY A 405 16.99 19.32 -12.01
CA GLY A 405 15.72 19.90 -11.61
C GLY A 405 15.39 19.68 -10.13
N LEU A 406 15.53 18.46 -9.63
CA LEU A 406 15.07 18.10 -8.27
C LEU A 406 16.21 18.17 -7.25
N LEU A 407 17.29 17.44 -7.49
CA LEU A 407 18.40 17.25 -6.54
C LEU A 407 19.42 18.41 -6.58
N THR A 408 18.90 19.63 -6.54
CA THR A 408 19.71 20.84 -6.41
C THR A 408 20.30 20.93 -5.01
N GLU A 409 21.41 21.65 -4.85
CA GLU A 409 22.05 21.83 -3.53
C GLU A 409 21.07 22.33 -2.45
N PRO A 410 20.23 23.36 -2.69
CA PRO A 410 19.26 23.82 -1.70
C PRO A 410 18.27 22.73 -1.29
N PHE A 411 17.81 21.93 -2.25
CA PHE A 411 16.87 20.85 -1.97
C PHE A 411 17.52 19.73 -1.14
N VAL A 412 18.73 19.29 -1.53
CA VAL A 412 19.47 18.25 -0.80
C VAL A 412 19.76 18.69 0.64
N ARG A 413 20.19 19.95 0.82
CA ARG A 413 20.44 20.53 2.13
C ARG A 413 19.18 20.57 2.99
N GLU A 414 18.08 21.09 2.45
CA GLU A 414 16.79 21.17 3.17
C GLU A 414 16.28 19.79 3.57
N VAL A 415 16.35 18.80 2.67
CA VAL A 415 15.91 17.43 2.95
C VAL A 415 16.73 16.81 4.07
N MET A 416 18.06 16.93 4.00
CA MET A 416 18.97 16.42 5.01
C MET A 416 18.70 17.06 6.38
N GLU A 417 18.64 18.39 6.45
CA GLU A 417 18.41 19.12 7.70
C GLU A 417 17.06 18.75 8.31
N THR A 418 15.99 18.75 7.51
CA THR A 418 14.63 18.43 7.98
C THR A 418 14.55 16.99 8.50
N ILE A 419 15.15 16.03 7.79
CA ILE A 419 15.10 14.62 8.20
C ILE A 419 15.83 14.39 9.52
N VAL A 420 17.05 14.91 9.65
CA VAL A 420 17.86 14.73 10.87
C VAL A 420 17.21 15.44 12.06
N THR A 421 16.64 16.63 11.86
CA THR A 421 16.06 17.41 12.96
C THR A 421 14.67 16.93 13.38
N ASN A 422 13.83 16.48 12.45
CA ASN A 422 12.41 16.20 12.75
C ASN A 422 12.04 14.72 12.71
N PHE A 423 12.70 13.89 11.88
CA PHE A 423 12.26 12.51 11.64
C PHE A 423 13.17 11.43 12.22
N PHE A 424 14.40 11.78 12.61
CA PHE A 424 15.26 10.89 13.39
C PHE A 424 14.93 10.90 14.88
N VAL A 425 14.06 11.82 15.33
CA VAL A 425 13.66 11.95 16.72
C VAL A 425 12.64 10.87 17.07
N PHE A 426 12.82 10.18 18.21
CA PHE A 426 11.80 9.26 18.74
C PHE A 426 10.53 10.00 19.14
N ARG A 427 9.37 9.47 18.74
CA ARG A 427 8.08 9.92 19.26
C ARG A 427 7.81 9.24 20.60
N ARG A 428 6.89 9.84 21.36
CA ARG A 428 6.41 9.23 22.62
C ARG A 428 5.74 7.88 22.40
N SER A 429 5.05 7.69 21.28
CA SER A 429 4.48 6.39 20.90
C SER A 429 5.57 5.35 20.69
N ASP A 430 6.67 5.74 20.02
CA ASP A 430 7.76 4.83 19.72
C ASP A 430 8.47 4.38 21.01
N LEU A 431 8.67 5.30 21.97
CA LEU A 431 9.22 4.98 23.29
C LEU A 431 8.29 4.09 24.12
N LYS A 432 6.98 4.32 24.02
CA LYS A 432 5.98 3.48 24.70
C LYS A 432 5.96 2.07 24.15
N GLU A 433 6.00 1.91 22.82
CA GLU A 433 6.06 0.59 22.18
C GLU A 433 7.36 -0.14 22.54
N TRP A 434 8.49 0.58 22.62
CA TRP A 434 9.75 0.01 23.12
C TRP A 434 9.61 -0.47 24.57
N GLU A 435 9.03 0.34 25.46
CA GLU A 435 8.82 -0.05 26.87
C GLU A 435 7.88 -1.26 27.02
N GLU A 436 6.84 -1.36 26.19
CA GLU A 436 5.85 -2.44 26.25
C GLU A 436 6.36 -3.76 25.63
N GLU A 437 7.04 -3.70 24.47
CA GLU A 437 7.47 -4.87 23.69
C GLU A 437 8.90 -4.69 23.10
N PRO A 438 9.96 -4.69 23.93
CA PRO A 438 11.32 -4.32 23.50
C PRO A 438 11.92 -5.23 22.43
N GLU A 439 11.70 -6.55 22.51
CA GLU A 439 12.23 -7.50 21.52
C GLU A 439 11.58 -7.34 20.14
N GLU A 440 10.28 -7.08 20.09
CA GLU A 440 9.57 -6.86 18.83
C GLU A 440 9.93 -5.50 18.24
N TRP A 441 10.08 -4.49 19.10
CA TRP A 441 10.54 -3.18 18.69
C TRP A 441 11.94 -3.24 18.05
N GLU A 442 12.90 -3.91 18.68
CA GLU A 442 14.27 -4.02 18.12
C GLU A 442 14.25 -4.78 16.79
N ARG A 443 13.46 -5.86 16.64
CA ARG A 443 13.32 -6.59 15.37
C ARG A 443 12.79 -5.71 14.23
N ARG A 444 11.92 -4.73 14.53
CA ARG A 444 11.42 -3.77 13.55
C ARG A 444 12.47 -2.72 13.18
N GLU A 445 13.26 -2.28 14.17
CA GLU A 445 14.29 -1.24 14.01
C GLU A 445 15.60 -1.74 13.37
N ASP A 446 16.00 -3.00 13.60
CA ASP A 446 17.24 -3.61 13.07
C ASP A 446 17.30 -3.58 11.53
N GLY A 447 16.17 -3.35 10.86
CA GLY A 447 16.14 -2.94 9.46
C GLY A 447 16.61 -4.03 8.49
N GLU A 448 16.76 -5.28 8.97
CA GLU A 448 16.90 -6.50 8.17
C GLU A 448 15.58 -6.78 7.42
N GLY A 449 15.22 -5.92 6.46
CA GLY A 449 14.01 -6.06 5.66
C GLY A 449 13.53 -4.77 4.99
N GLU A 450 12.33 -4.83 4.44
CA GLU A 450 11.64 -3.71 3.78
C GLU A 450 10.88 -2.79 4.78
N GLY A 451 11.30 -2.76 6.06
CA GLY A 451 10.64 -1.99 7.12
C GLY A 451 10.56 -0.48 6.86
N TYR A 452 11.51 0.05 6.08
CA TYR A 452 11.53 1.43 5.61
C TYR A 452 10.32 1.79 4.73
N GLU A 453 9.61 0.81 4.17
CA GLU A 453 8.42 1.06 3.34
C GLU A 453 7.17 1.40 4.18
N PHE A 454 7.23 1.15 5.49
CA PHE A 454 6.10 1.21 6.40
C PHE A 454 6.25 2.25 7.51
N SER A 455 7.46 2.78 7.77
CA SER A 455 7.69 3.73 8.87
C SER A 455 8.51 4.95 8.45
N ILE A 456 8.14 6.12 8.98
CA ILE A 456 8.74 7.41 8.63
C ILE A 456 10.22 7.46 9.02
N ARG A 457 10.59 7.05 10.23
CA ARG A 457 11.97 7.15 10.73
C ARG A 457 12.93 6.25 9.93
N PRO A 458 12.69 4.94 9.77
CA PRO A 458 13.54 4.10 8.92
C PRO A 458 13.58 4.55 7.45
N CYS A 459 12.47 5.05 6.90
CA CYS A 459 12.46 5.63 5.54
C CYS A 459 13.37 6.86 5.45
N SER A 460 13.28 7.75 6.44
CA SER A 460 14.08 8.95 6.57
C SER A 460 15.58 8.62 6.69
N GLU A 461 15.94 7.63 7.52
CA GLU A 461 17.33 7.17 7.67
C GLU A 461 17.90 6.65 6.35
N LYS A 462 17.09 5.90 5.59
CA LYS A 462 17.43 5.42 4.25
C LYS A 462 17.61 6.56 3.23
N VAL A 463 16.74 7.57 3.24
CA VAL A 463 16.90 8.77 2.39
C VAL A 463 18.16 9.54 2.76
N PHE A 464 18.40 9.78 4.06
CA PHE A 464 19.60 10.44 4.55
C PHE A 464 20.88 9.71 4.11
N LEU A 465 20.91 8.37 4.25
CA LEU A 465 22.05 7.57 3.81
C LEU A 465 22.31 7.72 2.32
N ASP A 466 21.27 7.67 1.48
CA ASP A 466 21.39 7.91 0.03
C ASP A 466 21.97 9.30 -0.25
N LEU A 467 21.57 10.33 0.50
CA LEU A 467 22.12 11.68 0.37
C LEU A 467 23.58 11.77 0.81
N ALA A 468 23.92 11.21 1.97
CA ALA A 468 25.28 11.23 2.51
C ALA A 468 26.29 10.52 1.58
N ILE A 469 25.88 9.42 0.95
CA ILE A 469 26.70 8.67 -0.03
C ILE A 469 26.95 9.51 -1.29
N ASN A 470 25.92 10.13 -1.83
CA ASN A 470 25.97 10.73 -3.17
C ASN A 470 26.25 12.24 -3.20
N PHE A 471 26.10 12.94 -2.07
CA PHE A 471 26.27 14.40 -1.95
C PHE A 471 27.17 14.78 -0.77
N LYS A 472 28.34 14.12 -0.65
CA LYS A 472 29.29 14.31 0.45
C LYS A 472 29.63 15.79 0.70
N ASP A 473 29.95 16.52 -0.37
CA ASP A 473 30.36 17.93 -0.31
C ASP A 473 29.26 18.86 0.26
N ILE A 474 28.00 18.43 0.17
CA ILE A 474 26.84 19.18 0.66
C ILE A 474 26.47 18.74 2.09
N VAL A 475 26.63 17.46 2.40
CA VAL A 475 26.10 16.84 3.64
C VAL A 475 27.10 16.84 4.79
N VAL A 476 28.37 16.53 4.52
CA VAL A 476 29.37 16.24 5.59
C VAL A 476 29.57 17.44 6.52
N GLN A 477 29.92 18.61 5.96
CA GLN A 477 30.23 19.79 6.76
C GLN A 477 29.04 20.29 7.60
N PRO A 478 27.82 20.44 7.05
CA PRO A 478 26.65 20.79 7.87
C PRO A 478 26.35 19.78 8.98
N LEU A 479 26.47 18.49 8.69
CA LEU A 479 26.26 17.44 9.67
C LEU A 479 27.27 17.55 10.83
N LEU A 480 28.55 17.74 10.51
CA LEU A 480 29.60 17.93 11.51
C LEU A 480 29.40 19.19 12.34
N ASN A 481 28.96 20.30 11.74
CA ASN A 481 28.64 21.52 12.48
C ASN A 481 27.55 21.29 13.53
N VAL A 482 26.47 20.58 13.16
CA VAL A 482 25.40 20.24 14.11
C VAL A 482 25.93 19.26 15.16
N PHE A 483 26.68 18.24 14.76
CA PHE A 483 27.31 17.28 15.67
C PHE A 483 28.17 17.96 16.73
N TYR A 484 29.13 18.80 16.34
CA TYR A 484 30.00 19.48 17.31
C TYR A 484 29.25 20.47 18.21
N SER A 485 28.08 20.97 17.78
CA SER A 485 27.22 21.80 18.63
C SER A 485 26.48 21.02 19.73
N VAL A 486 26.28 19.71 19.54
CA VAL A 486 25.53 18.85 20.47
C VAL A 486 26.38 17.83 21.21
N ALA A 487 27.51 17.43 20.66
CA ALA A 487 28.38 16.36 21.16
C ALA A 487 29.23 16.79 22.35
N SER A 488 28.57 17.18 23.44
CA SER A 488 29.17 17.57 24.70
C SER A 488 28.43 16.93 25.88
N PRO A 489 29.14 16.40 26.90
CA PRO A 489 28.51 15.90 28.13
C PRO A 489 27.61 16.94 28.83
N ASP A 490 27.88 18.23 28.65
CA ASP A 490 27.12 19.33 29.24
C ASP A 490 25.76 19.57 28.55
N ASN A 491 25.59 19.08 27.32
CA ASN A 491 24.30 19.12 26.64
C ASN A 491 23.44 17.95 27.11
N HIS A 492 22.18 18.19 27.44
CA HIS A 492 21.28 17.19 28.02
C HIS A 492 20.04 16.91 27.17
N ASP A 493 20.02 17.39 25.93
CA ASP A 493 18.99 17.07 24.96
C ASP A 493 19.22 15.66 24.37
N VAL A 494 18.79 14.65 25.12
CA VAL A 494 18.95 13.22 24.80
C VAL A 494 18.39 12.87 23.42
N LEU A 495 17.21 13.37 23.09
CA LEU A 495 16.51 13.03 21.84
C LEU A 495 17.19 13.66 20.63
N PHE A 496 17.64 14.91 20.76
CA PHE A 496 18.37 15.55 19.67
C PHE A 496 19.76 14.93 19.50
N LYS A 497 20.45 14.57 20.59
CA LYS A 497 21.70 13.80 20.54
C LYS A 497 21.52 12.45 19.86
N ASP A 498 20.48 11.67 20.23
CA ASP A 498 20.18 10.40 19.55
C ASP A 498 20.04 10.59 18.04
N SER A 499 19.30 11.62 17.63
CA SER A 499 19.08 11.93 16.22
C SER A 499 20.39 12.24 15.49
N VAL A 500 21.22 13.11 16.06
CA VAL A 500 22.50 13.51 15.44
C VAL A 500 23.50 12.34 15.45
N TYR A 501 23.55 11.55 16.52
CA TYR A 501 24.41 10.36 16.59
C TYR A 501 23.94 9.26 15.64
N SER A 502 22.63 9.12 15.42
CA SER A 502 22.09 8.26 14.36
C SER A 502 22.64 8.66 13.00
N ALA A 503 22.61 9.96 12.68
CA ALA A 503 23.13 10.49 11.43
C ALA A 503 24.65 10.28 11.27
N ILE A 504 25.43 10.52 12.32
CA ILE A 504 26.89 10.28 12.33
C ILE A 504 27.22 8.80 12.17
N GLY A 505 26.45 7.92 12.80
CA GLY A 505 26.58 6.48 12.65
C GLY A 505 26.29 5.98 11.24
N LEU A 506 25.18 6.42 10.65
CA LEU A 506 24.81 6.09 9.27
C LEU A 506 25.81 6.64 8.25
N ALA A 507 26.37 7.82 8.48
CA ALA A 507 27.33 8.48 7.61
C ALA A 507 28.80 8.17 7.95
N ALA A 508 29.09 7.16 8.78
CA ALA A 508 30.45 6.88 9.27
C ALA A 508 31.51 6.82 8.14
N GLN A 509 31.22 6.05 7.07
CA GLN A 509 32.09 5.93 5.90
C GLN A 509 32.32 7.24 5.15
N ASN A 510 31.46 8.23 5.35
CA ASN A 510 31.49 9.53 4.68
C ASN A 510 32.19 10.60 5.53
N VAL A 511 32.13 10.49 6.85
CA VAL A 511 32.62 11.53 7.78
C VAL A 511 33.92 11.16 8.51
N HIS A 512 34.35 9.90 8.49
CA HIS A 512 35.51 9.42 9.26
C HIS A 512 36.79 10.25 9.06
N GLN A 513 37.05 10.74 7.85
CA GLN A 513 38.26 11.55 7.56
C GLN A 513 38.25 12.94 8.24
N GLU A 514 37.08 13.42 8.65
CA GLU A 514 36.88 14.78 9.18
C GLU A 514 36.39 14.77 10.64
N LEU A 515 36.11 13.59 11.20
CA LEU A 515 35.67 13.40 12.57
C LEU A 515 36.69 12.56 13.34
N ASP A 516 37.33 13.18 14.34
CA ASP A 516 38.16 12.45 15.30
C ASP A 516 37.27 11.65 16.27
N PHE A 517 36.90 10.44 15.84
CA PHE A 517 36.04 9.56 16.61
C PHE A 517 36.71 9.04 17.89
N ASP A 518 38.04 8.91 17.91
CA ASP A 518 38.79 8.47 19.08
C ASP A 518 38.71 9.50 20.22
N THR A 519 38.85 10.78 19.89
CA THR A 519 38.62 11.87 20.85
C THR A 519 37.15 11.86 21.29
N PHE A 520 36.20 11.81 20.36
CA PHE A 520 34.77 11.80 20.70
C PHE A 520 34.38 10.63 21.62
N LEU A 521 34.92 9.43 21.35
CA LEU A 521 34.73 8.24 22.19
C LEU A 521 35.21 8.49 23.61
N SER A 522 36.46 8.93 23.76
CA SER A 522 37.11 9.07 25.06
C SER A 522 36.63 10.30 25.86
N SER A 523 36.31 11.42 25.20
CA SER A 523 35.92 12.67 25.85
C SER A 523 34.43 12.78 26.12
N THR A 524 33.59 12.15 25.28
CA THR A 524 32.14 12.38 25.29
C THR A 524 31.37 11.09 25.53
N LEU A 525 31.53 10.06 24.70
CA LEU A 525 30.71 8.85 24.80
C LEU A 525 30.90 8.09 26.12
N VAL A 526 32.13 8.03 26.62
CA VAL A 526 32.44 7.42 27.93
C VAL A 526 31.72 8.15 29.08
N ALA A 527 31.62 9.47 29.03
CA ALA A 527 30.92 10.24 30.05
C ALA A 527 29.40 10.07 29.93
N GLU A 528 28.86 10.15 28.71
CA GLU A 528 27.42 10.07 28.46
C GLU A 528 26.84 8.69 28.74
N VAL A 529 27.58 7.61 28.51
CA VAL A 529 27.07 6.26 28.79
C VAL A 529 26.89 6.02 30.31
N GLN A 530 27.72 6.68 31.13
CA GLN A 530 27.70 6.57 32.59
C GLN A 530 26.63 7.45 33.25
N GLU A 531 25.94 8.29 32.47
CA GLU A 531 24.87 9.13 32.99
C GLU A 531 23.69 8.32 33.49
N THR A 532 23.14 8.74 34.63
CA THR A 532 22.06 8.05 35.34
C THR A 532 20.74 8.81 35.34
N ARG A 533 20.67 9.90 34.56
CA ARG A 533 19.46 10.71 34.45
C ARG A 533 18.40 9.98 33.62
N PRO A 534 17.10 10.17 33.94
CA PRO A 534 16.03 9.57 33.15
C PRO A 534 16.14 9.91 31.65
N GLY A 535 15.92 8.91 30.79
CA GLY A 535 16.01 9.03 29.33
C GLY A 535 17.38 8.66 28.74
N TYR A 536 18.45 8.57 29.53
CA TYR A 536 19.77 8.19 29.02
C TYR A 536 19.87 6.74 28.55
N ASN A 537 18.88 5.88 28.84
CA ASN A 537 18.73 4.56 28.21
C ASN A 537 18.68 4.67 26.67
N ILE A 538 18.08 5.74 26.13
CA ILE A 538 18.05 6.02 24.69
C ILE A 538 19.47 6.24 24.16
N LEU A 539 20.27 7.07 24.84
CA LEU A 539 21.66 7.32 24.45
C LEU A 539 22.54 6.09 24.65
N ARG A 540 22.33 5.30 25.70
CA ARG A 540 23.05 4.02 25.90
C ARG A 540 22.85 3.07 24.72
N ARG A 541 21.60 2.88 24.27
CA ARG A 541 21.30 2.10 23.05
C ARG A 541 21.98 2.72 21.82
N ARG A 542 21.86 4.04 21.63
CA ARG A 542 22.47 4.72 20.48
C ARG A 542 23.99 4.58 20.46
N ILE A 543 24.65 4.72 21.60
CA ILE A 543 26.11 4.57 21.74
C ILE A 543 26.52 3.15 21.35
N ALA A 544 25.80 2.12 21.80
CA ALA A 544 26.07 0.74 21.40
C ALA A 544 26.01 0.54 19.88
N ILE A 545 24.97 1.07 19.22
CA ILE A 545 24.80 1.00 17.76
C ILE A 545 25.90 1.79 17.05
N LEU A 546 26.19 3.00 17.53
CA LEU A 546 27.21 3.87 16.96
C LEU A 546 28.59 3.20 17.00
N LEU A 547 28.95 2.59 18.13
CA LEU A 547 30.18 1.82 18.28
C LEU A 547 30.23 0.63 17.31
N ALA A 548 29.12 -0.11 17.17
CA ALA A 548 29.03 -1.22 16.23
C ALA A 548 29.21 -0.78 14.76
N GLN A 549 28.71 0.41 14.39
CA GLN A 549 28.89 0.96 13.06
C GLN A 549 30.34 1.42 12.83
N TRP A 550 30.93 2.13 13.80
CA TRP A 550 32.25 2.75 13.69
C TRP A 550 33.42 1.80 13.87
N ILE A 551 33.28 0.69 14.61
CA ILE A 551 34.38 -0.26 14.85
C ILE A 551 34.95 -0.84 13.54
N SER A 552 34.13 -0.94 12.50
CA SER A 552 34.53 -1.43 11.17
C SER A 552 35.06 -0.32 10.25
N VAL A 553 34.89 0.94 10.65
CA VAL A 553 35.32 2.13 9.89
C VAL A 553 36.63 2.65 10.45
N GLU A 554 36.61 3.21 11.67
CA GLU A 554 37.75 3.88 12.27
C GLU A 554 37.61 4.00 13.79
N ILE A 555 38.27 3.08 14.52
CA ILE A 555 38.54 3.16 15.96
C ILE A 555 39.94 2.60 16.17
N SER A 556 40.84 3.36 16.81
CA SER A 556 42.21 2.90 17.02
C SER A 556 42.27 1.69 17.95
N GLU A 557 43.28 0.84 17.74
CA GLU A 557 43.48 -0.34 18.60
C GLU A 557 43.66 0.04 20.07
N ALA A 558 44.22 1.23 20.34
CA ALA A 558 44.39 1.77 21.68
C ALA A 558 43.06 2.06 22.39
N ASN A 559 42.01 2.43 21.65
CA ASN A 559 40.70 2.74 22.19
C ASN A 559 39.70 1.57 22.15
N ARG A 560 40.00 0.47 21.47
CA ARG A 560 39.16 -0.75 21.50
C ARG A 560 38.88 -1.28 22.92
N PRO A 561 39.82 -1.24 23.88
CA PRO A 561 39.52 -1.59 25.27
C PRO A 561 38.39 -0.74 25.88
N LEU A 562 38.29 0.55 25.54
CA LEU A 562 37.19 1.41 26.01
C LEU A 562 35.84 0.92 25.46
N VAL A 563 35.80 0.51 24.19
CA VAL A 563 34.59 -0.06 23.57
C VAL A 563 34.12 -1.29 24.35
N TYR A 564 35.03 -2.22 24.68
CA TYR A 564 34.69 -3.40 25.48
C TYR A 564 34.21 -3.05 26.89
N GLN A 565 34.82 -2.04 27.54
CA GLN A 565 34.40 -1.56 28.85
C GLN A 565 32.99 -0.93 28.80
N ILE A 566 32.68 -0.19 27.74
CA ILE A 566 31.34 0.36 27.51
C ILE A 566 30.32 -0.78 27.40
N PHE A 567 30.57 -1.79 26.56
CA PHE A 567 29.65 -2.94 26.46
C PHE A 567 29.54 -3.73 27.77
N GLN A 568 30.63 -3.87 28.52
CA GLN A 568 30.58 -4.49 29.85
C GLN A 568 29.68 -3.70 30.81
N HIS A 569 29.72 -2.37 30.77
CA HIS A 569 28.83 -1.52 31.55
C HIS A 569 27.37 -1.64 31.11
N LEU A 570 27.10 -1.67 29.80
CA LEU A 570 25.75 -1.80 29.24
C LEU A 570 25.11 -3.17 29.47
N LEU A 571 25.92 -4.21 29.68
CA LEU A 571 25.45 -5.57 29.99
C LEU A 571 25.34 -5.84 31.49
N ASP A 572 25.64 -4.86 32.35
CA ASP A 572 25.48 -5.01 33.79
C ASP A 572 23.98 -5.01 34.16
N LYS A 573 23.49 -6.19 34.59
CA LYS A 573 22.10 -6.40 35.00
C LYS A 573 21.75 -5.69 36.31
N ALA A 574 22.74 -5.21 37.07
CA ALA A 574 22.51 -4.45 38.29
C ALA A 574 22.13 -2.99 38.04
N ASP A 575 22.40 -2.46 36.84
CA ASP A 575 22.04 -1.08 36.49
C ASP A 575 20.60 -1.03 35.93
N PRO A 576 19.67 -0.33 36.60
CA PRO A 576 18.26 -0.29 36.20
C PRO A 576 17.99 0.49 34.91
N LEU A 577 18.97 1.24 34.38
CA LEU A 577 18.84 1.93 33.09
C LEU A 577 19.26 1.09 31.89
N ASN A 578 19.84 -0.09 32.12
CA ASN A 578 20.15 -1.04 31.05
C ASN A 578 18.92 -1.91 30.74
N ASP A 579 18.67 -2.13 29.46
CA ASP A 579 17.63 -3.06 29.02
C ASP A 579 17.97 -4.48 29.49
N GLN A 580 16.95 -5.25 29.89
CA GLN A 580 17.15 -6.63 30.33
C GLN A 580 17.41 -7.51 29.10
N VAL A 581 18.66 -7.98 28.96
CA VAL A 581 19.09 -8.95 27.92
C VAL A 581 19.01 -10.39 28.42
#